data_AF-A0A1B9E7S9-F1
#
_entry.id   AF-A0A1B9E7S9-F1
#
_cell.length_a   1.000
_cell.length_b   1.000
_cell.length_c   1.000
_cell.angle_alpha   90.00
_cell.angle_beta   90.00
_cell.angle_gamma   90.00
#
_symmetry.space_group_name_H-M   'P 1'
#
loop_
_entity.id
_entity.type
_entity.pdbx_description
1 polymer ?
#
loop_
_entity_poly.entity_id
_entity_poly.type
_entity_poly.pdbx_seq_one_letter_code
_entity_poly.pdbx_strand_id
1 'polypeptide(L)'
;MSCSEKNNELFSKTDNFVESLQTTYDSYGIMNIDEFSEKTSDSLYAVTPIGRLINVKLLIPSEVSEYEKLKTELSNHYKNDKRVNDVYICAAGTIMIDCRTNK
;
A
#
# COMPACT_ATOMS: atom_id res chain seq x y z
N MET A 1 16.82 11.98 -11.93
CA MET A 1 15.98 11.40 -10.87
C MET A 1 15.27 10.19 -11.47
N SER A 2 15.82 8.99 -11.27
CA SER A 2 15.24 7.73 -11.76
C SER A 2 14.74 6.94 -10.54
N CYS A 3 13.49 7.16 -10.17
CA CYS A 3 12.78 6.36 -9.15
C CYS A 3 11.51 5.72 -9.75
N SER A 4 11.34 5.69 -11.06
CA SER A 4 10.02 5.49 -11.69
C SER A 4 9.87 4.18 -12.47
N GLU A 5 10.70 3.17 -12.25
CA GLU A 5 10.51 1.86 -12.91
C GLU A 5 10.40 0.72 -11.91
N LYS A 6 11.26 0.71 -10.89
CA LYS A 6 11.38 -0.40 -9.94
C LYS A 6 10.09 -0.64 -9.12
N ASN A 7 9.33 0.41 -8.82
CA ASN A 7 8.13 0.33 -7.97
C ASN A 7 6.81 0.54 -8.74
N ASN A 8 6.83 0.56 -10.08
CA ASN A 8 5.61 0.81 -10.87
C ASN A 8 4.54 -0.24 -10.65
N GLU A 9 4.93 -1.51 -10.55
CA GLU A 9 3.98 -2.58 -10.28
C GLU A 9 3.37 -2.44 -8.88
N LEU A 10 4.18 -2.06 -7.88
CA LEU A 10 3.69 -1.79 -6.54
C LEU A 10 2.65 -0.67 -6.56
N PHE A 11 2.96 0.47 -7.18
CA PHE A 11 2.03 1.60 -7.28
C PHE A 11 0.75 1.24 -8.02
N SER A 12 0.85 0.50 -9.12
CA SER A 12 -0.33 0.04 -9.85
C SER A 12 -1.23 -0.86 -8.99
N LYS A 13 -0.65 -1.78 -8.22
CA LYS A 13 -1.41 -2.64 -7.31
C LYS A 13 -2.08 -1.85 -6.19
N THR A 14 -1.35 -0.92 -5.56
CA THR A 14 -1.92 -0.07 -4.51
C THR A 14 -3.00 0.84 -5.07
N ASP A 15 -2.82 1.41 -6.27
CA ASP A 15 -3.82 2.25 -6.95
C ASP A 15 -5.11 1.49 -7.24
N ASN A 16 -5.01 0.24 -7.70
CA ASN A 16 -6.17 -0.62 -7.92
C ASN A 16 -6.98 -0.82 -6.63
N PHE A 17 -6.30 -1.05 -5.49
CA PHE A 17 -6.99 -1.18 -4.21
C PHE A 17 -7.59 0.15 -3.73
N VAL A 18 -6.88 1.27 -3.88
CA VAL A 18 -7.42 2.60 -3.55
C VAL A 18 -8.68 2.89 -4.36
N GLU A 19 -8.67 2.60 -5.66
CA GLU A 19 -9.82 2.78 -6.54
C GLU A 19 -10.97 1.85 -6.16
N SER A 20 -10.69 0.58 -5.92
CA SER A 20 -11.71 -0.41 -5.54
C SER A 20 -12.43 -0.03 -4.24
N LEU A 21 -11.75 0.61 -3.29
CA LEU A 21 -12.32 1.13 -2.03
C LEU A 21 -13.27 2.34 -2.22
N GLN A 22 -13.31 2.90 -3.43
CA GLN A 22 -14.24 3.97 -3.82
C GLN A 22 -15.38 3.45 -4.70
N THR A 23 -15.15 2.39 -5.47
CA THR A 23 -16.07 1.96 -6.53
C THR A 23 -16.79 0.66 -6.25
N THR A 24 -16.09 -0.33 -5.69
CA THR A 24 -16.54 -1.74 -5.64
C THR A 24 -16.75 -2.22 -4.22
N TYR A 25 -15.83 -1.89 -3.32
CA TYR A 25 -15.83 -2.32 -1.93
C TYR A 25 -15.95 -1.12 -1.00
N ASP A 26 -16.94 -1.12 -0.10
CA ASP A 26 -16.99 -0.13 0.98
C ASP A 26 -15.88 -0.38 2.02
N SER A 27 -15.55 -1.66 2.24
CA SER A 27 -14.37 -2.09 3.00
C SER A 27 -14.01 -3.53 2.68
N TYR A 28 -12.73 -3.89 2.86
CA TYR A 28 -12.24 -5.26 2.77
C TYR A 28 -12.40 -5.99 4.11
N GLY A 29 -12.99 -7.19 4.09
CA GLY A 29 -13.12 -8.03 5.28
C GLY A 29 -11.79 -8.66 5.72
N ILE A 30 -11.71 -9.06 7.00
CA ILE A 30 -10.51 -9.73 7.55
C ILE A 30 -10.46 -11.23 7.21
N MET A 31 -11.62 -11.87 7.00
CA MET A 31 -11.69 -13.33 6.84
C MET A 31 -11.06 -13.85 5.54
N ASN A 32 -11.00 -13.04 4.49
CA ASN A 32 -10.51 -13.42 3.16
C ASN A 32 -9.30 -12.58 2.72
N ILE A 33 -8.51 -12.11 3.68
CA ILE A 33 -7.34 -11.26 3.42
C ILE A 33 -6.37 -11.89 2.42
N ASP A 34 -6.16 -13.20 2.52
CA ASP A 34 -5.22 -13.93 1.66
C ASP A 34 -5.69 -13.99 0.19
N GLU A 35 -7.00 -13.92 -0.06
CA GLU A 35 -7.57 -13.93 -1.42
C GLU A 35 -7.29 -12.62 -2.17
N PHE A 36 -7.17 -11.51 -1.43
CA PHE A 36 -6.89 -10.19 -2.00
C PHE A 36 -5.41 -9.81 -1.90
N SER A 37 -4.57 -10.66 -1.32
CA SER A 37 -3.15 -10.35 -1.18
C SER A 37 -2.43 -10.54 -2.52
N GLU A 38 -1.90 -9.45 -3.07
CA GLU A 38 -1.15 -9.48 -4.32
C GLU A 38 0.35 -9.26 -4.07
N LYS A 39 1.20 -10.06 -4.70
CA LYS A 39 2.66 -9.89 -4.68
C LYS A 39 3.12 -9.22 -5.96
N THR A 40 4.15 -8.38 -5.87
CA THR A 40 4.86 -7.92 -7.07
C THR A 40 5.60 -9.08 -7.73
N SER A 41 5.78 -9.01 -9.05
CA SER A 41 6.43 -10.04 -9.86
C SER A 41 7.86 -10.35 -9.41
N ASP A 42 8.57 -9.34 -8.91
CA ASP A 42 9.90 -9.45 -8.32
C ASP A 42 9.91 -10.03 -6.90
N SER A 43 8.73 -10.32 -6.33
CA SER A 43 8.54 -10.82 -4.96
C SER A 43 9.18 -9.95 -3.88
N LEU A 44 9.39 -8.65 -4.14
CA LEU A 44 9.87 -7.70 -3.13
C LEU A 44 8.77 -7.26 -2.17
N TYR A 45 7.54 -7.12 -2.68
CA TYR A 45 6.43 -6.58 -1.90
C TYR A 45 5.19 -7.48 -1.96
N ALA A 46 4.41 -7.45 -0.89
CA ALA A 46 3.03 -7.92 -0.87
C ALA A 46 2.12 -6.76 -0.47
N VAL A 47 1.03 -6.61 -1.22
CA VAL A 47 0.00 -5.59 -1.02
C VAL A 47 -1.29 -6.29 -0.61
N THR A 48 -1.84 -5.88 0.52
CA THR A 48 -2.99 -6.55 1.13
C THR A 48 -3.98 -5.51 1.63
N PRO A 49 -5.20 -5.43 1.06
CA PRO A 49 -6.22 -4.54 1.58
C PRO A 49 -6.90 -5.13 2.82
N ILE A 50 -7.12 -4.31 3.86
CA ILE A 50 -7.77 -4.70 5.11
C ILE A 50 -8.63 -3.53 5.60
N GLY A 51 -9.94 -3.73 5.69
CA GLY A 51 -10.88 -2.65 5.97
C GLY A 51 -10.79 -1.57 4.90
N ARG A 52 -10.47 -0.35 5.30
CA ARG A 52 -10.14 0.75 4.38
C ARG A 52 -8.67 1.15 4.46
N LEU A 53 -7.82 0.18 4.76
CA LEU A 53 -6.37 0.33 4.80
C LEU A 53 -5.75 -0.58 3.74
N ILE A 54 -4.62 -0.18 3.20
CA ILE A 54 -3.82 -1.03 2.30
C ILE A 54 -2.47 -1.24 2.95
N ASN A 55 -2.17 -2.50 3.26
CA ASN A 55 -0.93 -2.91 3.89
C ASN A 55 0.10 -3.29 2.82
N VAL A 56 1.26 -2.65 2.85
CA VAL A 56 2.40 -2.93 1.99
C VAL A 56 3.51 -3.54 2.83
N LYS A 57 3.78 -4.82 2.62
CA LYS A 57 4.78 -5.60 3.33
C LYS A 57 5.99 -5.86 2.45
N LEU A 58 7.19 -5.58 2.97
CA LEU A 58 8.45 -6.02 2.37
C LEU A 58 8.62 -7.51 2.65
N LEU A 59 8.87 -8.31 1.61
CA LEU A 59 9.00 -9.77 1.72
C LEU A 59 10.43 -10.22 1.99
N ILE A 60 11.40 -9.35 1.76
CA ILE A 60 12.82 -9.62 2.00
C ILE A 60 13.27 -8.85 3.26
N PRO A 61 14.10 -9.45 4.13
CA PRO A 61 14.74 -8.72 5.22
C PRO A 61 15.39 -7.44 4.70
N SER A 62 14.94 -6.31 5.23
CA SER A 62 15.34 -4.98 4.77
C SER A 62 15.67 -4.10 5.96
N GLU A 63 16.56 -3.14 5.74
CA GLU A 63 16.93 -2.16 6.76
C GLU A 63 15.81 -1.13 6.97
N VAL A 64 15.80 -0.48 8.14
CA VAL A 64 14.82 0.57 8.49
C VAL A 64 14.81 1.70 7.44
N SER A 65 15.96 2.01 6.86
CA SER A 65 16.11 3.01 5.80
C SER A 65 15.26 2.71 4.55
N GLU A 66 15.11 1.44 4.18
CA GLU A 66 14.29 1.04 3.03
C GLU A 66 12.80 1.22 3.29
N TYR A 67 12.34 0.97 4.53
CA TYR A 67 10.96 1.26 4.92
C TYR A 67 10.66 2.76 4.87
N GLU A 68 11.56 3.60 5.39
CA GLU A 68 11.39 5.06 5.35
C GLU A 68 11.44 5.62 3.93
N LYS A 69 12.31 5.06 3.08
CA LYS A 69 12.38 5.41 1.67
C LYS A 69 11.08 5.04 0.96
N LEU A 70 10.60 3.81 1.12
CA LEU A 70 9.36 3.37 0.49
C LEU A 70 8.14 4.14 1.00
N LYS A 71 8.10 4.45 2.31
CA LYS A 71 7.07 5.32 2.89
C LYS A 71 7.07 6.66 2.18
N THR A 72 8.24 7.28 2.03
CA THR A 72 8.40 8.58 1.36
C THR A 72 7.95 8.53 -0.10
N GLU A 73 8.29 7.45 -0.83
CA GLU A 73 7.87 7.26 -2.21
C GLU A 73 6.35 7.13 -2.33
N LEU A 74 5.71 6.30 -1.50
CA LEU A 74 4.26 6.14 -1.44
C LEU A 74 3.53 7.42 -0.99
N SER A 75 4.05 8.12 0.02
CA SER A 75 3.52 9.42 0.47
C SER A 75 3.58 10.45 -0.66
N ASN A 76 4.66 10.47 -1.44
CA ASN A 76 4.79 11.37 -2.58
C ASN A 76 3.82 11.01 -3.71
N HIS A 77 3.67 9.72 -4.01
CA HIS A 77 2.71 9.21 -5.00
C HIS A 77 1.28 9.63 -4.67
N TYR A 78 0.87 9.49 -3.40
CA TYR A 78 -0.49 9.81 -2.95
C TYR A 78 -0.70 11.24 -2.44
N LYS A 79 0.31 12.11 -2.50
CA LYS A 79 0.30 13.45 -1.88
C LYS A 79 -0.93 14.31 -2.23
N ASN A 80 -1.45 14.18 -3.44
CA ASN A 80 -2.60 14.95 -3.93
C ASN A 80 -3.85 14.09 -4.12
N ASP A 81 -3.82 12.82 -3.73
CA ASP A 81 -4.93 11.90 -3.85
C ASP A 81 -5.83 11.98 -2.62
N LYS A 82 -7.00 12.61 -2.77
CA LYS A 82 -7.98 12.79 -1.69
C LYS A 82 -8.58 11.47 -1.16
N ARG A 83 -8.35 10.34 -1.84
CA ARG A 83 -8.78 9.01 -1.41
C ARG A 83 -7.85 8.42 -0.34
N VAL A 84 -6.67 9.01 -0.17
CA VAL A 84 -5.65 8.60 0.80
C VAL A 84 -5.45 9.72 1.82
N ASN A 85 -5.63 9.41 3.10
CA ASN A 85 -5.42 10.37 4.18
C ASN A 85 -3.96 10.47 4.60
N ASP A 86 -3.29 9.32 4.67
CA ASP A 86 -1.93 9.22 5.19
C ASP A 86 -1.22 7.95 4.71
N VAL A 87 0.11 7.97 4.78
CA VAL A 87 0.98 6.82 4.53
C VAL A 87 2.03 6.76 5.64
N TYR A 88 2.01 5.69 6.44
CA TYR A 88 2.86 5.57 7.62
C TYR A 88 3.39 4.16 7.84
N ILE A 89 4.48 4.02 8.60
CA ILE A 89 5.03 2.72 9.00
C ILE A 89 4.24 2.21 10.21
N CYS A 90 3.73 0.99 10.11
CA CYS A 90 3.06 0.28 11.20
C CYS A 90 4.10 -0.45 12.08
N ALA A 91 3.78 -0.61 13.37
CA ALA A 91 4.64 -1.30 14.34
C ALA A 91 4.97 -2.76 13.96
N ALA A 92 4.19 -3.37 13.06
CA ALA A 92 4.44 -4.70 12.52
C ALA A 92 5.52 -4.76 11.42
N GLY A 93 6.21 -3.64 11.13
CA GLY A 93 7.21 -3.59 10.06
C GLY A 93 6.58 -3.65 8.67
N THR A 94 5.50 -2.90 8.47
CA THR A 94 4.85 -2.71 7.17
C THR A 94 4.51 -1.26 6.95
N ILE A 95 4.16 -0.88 5.72
CA ILE A 95 3.68 0.47 5.41
C ILE A 95 2.18 0.40 5.19
N MET A 96 1.45 1.29 5.85
CA MET A 96 0.00 1.39 5.74
C MET A 96 -0.36 2.62 4.93
N ILE A 97 -1.20 2.43 3.92
CA ILE A 97 -1.87 3.50 3.18
C ILE A 97 -3.29 3.58 3.74
N ASP A 98 -3.65 4.74 4.29
CA ASP A 98 -4.92 4.95 4.96
C ASP A 98 -5.96 5.56 4.01
N CYS A 99 -6.99 4.79 3.69
CA CYS A 99 -8.10 5.20 2.82
C CYS A 99 -9.44 5.31 3.59
N ARG A 100 -9.40 5.39 4.92
CA ARG A 100 -10.62 5.54 5.74
C ARG A 100 -11.33 6.85 5.40
N THR A 101 -12.66 6.86 5.41
CA THR A 101 -13.39 8.13 5.30
C THR A 101 -13.35 8.85 6.64
N ASN A 102 -12.76 10.05 6.69
CA ASN A 102 -12.92 10.93 7.84
C ASN A 102 -14.40 11.34 7.90
N LYS A 103 -15.11 10.82 8.92
CA LYS A 103 -16.48 11.27 9.25
C LYS A 103 -16.42 12.54 10.08
#